data_AF-A0ABD5SIH2-F1
#
_entry.id   AF-A0ABD5SIH2-F1
#
_cell.length_a   1.000
_cell.length_b   1.000
_cell.length_c   1.000
_cell.angle_alpha   90.00
_cell.angle_beta   90.00
_cell.angle_gamma   90.00
#
_symmetry.space_group_name_H-M   'P 1'
#
loop_
_entity.id
_entity.type
_entity.pdbx_description
1 polymer ?
#
loop_
_entity_poly.entity_id
_entity_poly.type
_entity_poly.pdbx_seq_one_letter_code
_entity_poly.pdbx_strand_id
1 'polypeptide(L)'
;MRHFDFTITPKDGSLHPVDRTIAETPTISRETLVYVNIFDNSTGVMLYYLQGDPEILESRLDDQPDVISYSVIDVKDESFHLYIRYFPKIAS
;
A
#
# COMPACT_ATOMS: atom_id res chain seq x y z
N MET A 1 -5.09 -12.13 24.54
CA MET A 1 -4.42 -11.29 23.52
C MET A 1 -4.65 -9.84 23.89
N ARG A 2 -3.62 -8.99 23.77
CA ARG A 2 -3.70 -7.58 24.14
C ARG A 2 -3.76 -6.77 22.84
N HIS A 3 -4.82 -6.02 22.64
CA HIS A 3 -4.99 -5.11 21.49
C HIS A 3 -4.52 -3.72 21.89
N PHE A 4 -3.92 -3.00 20.95
CA PHE A 4 -3.52 -1.61 21.13
C PHE A 4 -4.03 -0.84 19.92
N ASP A 5 -4.68 0.28 20.20
CA ASP A 5 -5.07 1.24 19.18
C ASP A 5 -3.95 2.26 19.02
N PHE A 6 -3.44 2.40 17.79
CA PHE A 6 -2.43 3.39 17.45
C PHE A 6 -2.99 4.32 16.37
N THR A 7 -2.80 5.62 16.58
CA THR A 7 -3.00 6.63 15.52
C THR A 7 -1.63 7.08 15.05
N ILE A 8 -1.29 6.78 13.80
CA ILE A 8 -0.03 7.21 13.18
C ILE A 8 -0.34 8.36 12.22
N THR A 9 0.21 9.54 12.50
CA THR A 9 0.07 10.72 11.64
C THR A 9 1.43 11.04 11.02
N PRO A 10 1.71 10.60 9.78
CA PRO A 10 2.95 10.92 9.09
C PRO A 10 3.00 12.41 8.74
N LYS A 11 4.18 13.03 8.83
CA LYS A 11 4.39 14.46 8.50
C LYS A 11 3.96 14.82 7.08
N ASP A 12 4.20 13.92 6.13
CA ASP A 12 3.93 14.15 4.71
C ASP A 12 2.61 13.51 4.24
N GLY A 13 1.71 13.19 5.16
CA GLY A 13 0.37 12.66 4.87
C GLY A 13 0.33 11.20 4.38
N SER A 14 1.47 10.61 4.01
CA SER A 14 1.58 9.20 3.61
C SER A 14 2.50 8.45 4.57
N LEU A 15 2.06 7.29 5.10
CA LEU A 15 2.94 6.43 5.89
C LEU A 15 4.03 5.81 5.01
N HIS A 16 3.79 5.77 3.70
CA HIS A 16 4.56 5.00 2.74
C HIS A 16 4.42 5.58 1.31
N PRO A 17 5.45 5.51 0.43
CA PRO A 17 5.33 5.90 -0.97
C PRO A 17 4.11 5.35 -1.71
N VAL A 18 3.72 4.11 -1.43
CA VAL A 18 2.53 3.50 -2.06
C VAL A 18 1.22 4.09 -1.52
N ASP A 19 1.16 4.47 -0.24
CA ASP A 19 -0.03 5.18 0.28
C ASP A 19 -0.26 6.48 -0.49
N ARG A 20 0.81 7.16 -0.91
CA ARG A 20 0.71 8.36 -1.74
C ARG A 20 0.15 8.02 -3.13
N THR A 21 0.66 6.99 -3.78
CA THR A 21 0.15 6.55 -5.10
C THR A 21 -1.34 6.23 -5.04
N ILE A 22 -1.78 5.53 -3.99
CA ILE A 22 -3.20 5.22 -3.78
C ILE A 22 -3.99 6.51 -3.54
N ALA A 23 -3.54 7.38 -2.63
CA ALA A 23 -4.22 8.65 -2.32
C ALA A 23 -4.30 9.62 -3.52
N GLU A 24 -3.31 9.58 -4.42
CA GLU A 24 -3.29 10.37 -5.65
C GLU A 24 -4.11 9.74 -6.79
N THR A 25 -4.75 8.59 -6.58
CA THR A 25 -5.59 7.91 -7.57
C THR A 25 -7.06 8.03 -7.15
N PRO A 26 -7.80 9.07 -7.58
CA PRO A 26 -9.11 9.40 -7.02
C PRO A 26 -10.19 8.33 -7.26
N THR A 27 -9.97 7.46 -8.25
CA THR A 27 -10.85 6.34 -8.60
C THR A 27 -10.59 5.10 -7.74
N ILE A 28 -9.58 5.13 -6.86
CA ILE A 28 -9.25 4.06 -5.92
C ILE A 28 -9.52 4.55 -4.48
N SER A 29 -10.28 3.78 -3.72
CA SER A 29 -10.46 3.96 -2.28
C SER A 29 -9.64 2.93 -1.50
N ARG A 30 -8.97 3.38 -0.43
CA ARG A 30 -8.34 2.49 0.56
C ARG A 30 -9.32 2.18 1.68
N GLU A 31 -9.92 0.99 1.61
CA GLU A 31 -10.84 0.51 2.65
C GLU A 31 -10.08 0.03 3.88
N THR A 32 -8.97 -0.72 3.70
CA THR A 32 -8.20 -1.25 4.84
C THR A 32 -6.73 -1.50 4.47
N LEU A 33 -5.82 -1.18 5.40
CA LEU A 33 -4.45 -1.72 5.42
C LEU A 33 -4.47 -2.99 6.27
N VAL A 34 -4.55 -4.15 5.61
CA VAL A 34 -4.77 -5.46 6.23
C VAL A 34 -3.51 -5.95 6.94
N TYR A 35 -2.34 -5.67 6.36
CA TYR A 35 -1.06 -6.11 6.90
C TYR A 35 0.06 -5.14 6.53
N VAL A 36 1.00 -4.95 7.46
CA VAL A 36 2.25 -4.24 7.23
C VAL A 36 3.37 -4.94 8.00
N ASN A 37 4.51 -5.12 7.34
CA ASN A 37 5.73 -5.60 8.00
C ASN A 37 6.96 -4.98 7.34
N ILE A 38 7.94 -4.61 8.16
CA ILE A 38 9.20 -4.03 7.74
C ILE A 38 10.31 -4.97 8.20
N PHE A 39 11.15 -5.39 7.26
CA PHE A 39 12.25 -6.32 7.49
C PHE A 39 13.55 -5.56 7.75
N ASP A 40 14.49 -6.23 8.42
CA ASP A 40 15.84 -5.73 8.72
C ASP A 40 16.71 -5.49 7.48
N ASN A 41 16.42 -6.20 6.40
CA ASN A 41 17.08 -6.07 5.10
C ASN A 41 16.63 -4.84 4.28
N SER A 42 15.99 -3.85 4.92
CA SER A 42 15.47 -2.65 4.26
C SER A 42 14.48 -2.95 3.15
N THR A 43 13.65 -3.98 3.34
CA THR A 43 12.44 -4.20 2.52
C THR A 43 11.21 -4.21 3.40
N GLY A 44 10.05 -3.92 2.84
CA GLY A 44 8.78 -4.03 3.52
C GLY A 44 7.75 -4.73 2.66
N VAL A 45 6.70 -5.24 3.31
CA VAL A 45 5.52 -5.77 2.65
C VAL A 45 4.27 -5.15 3.22
N MET A 46 3.29 -4.93 2.34
CA MET A 46 1.96 -4.45 2.69
C MET A 46 0.90 -5.27 1.98
N LEU A 47 -0.26 -5.39 2.62
CA LEU A 47 -1.47 -5.92 2.03
C LEU A 47 -2.58 -4.90 2.24
N TYR A 48 -3.13 -4.42 1.14
CA TYR A 48 -4.28 -3.53 1.14
C TYR A 48 -5.53 -4.29 0.73
N TYR A 49 -6.67 -3.82 1.21
CA TYR A 49 -7.98 -4.05 0.64
C TYR A 49 -8.49 -2.73 0.07
N LEU A 50 -8.76 -2.71 -1.22
CA LEU A 50 -9.04 -1.51 -2.02
C LEU A 50 -10.34 -1.67 -2.78
N GLN A 51 -10.95 -0.53 -3.13
CA GLN A 51 -12.08 -0.46 -4.05
C GLN A 51 -11.73 0.42 -5.25
N GLY A 52 -12.09 0.01 -6.46
CA GLY A 52 -11.85 0.67 -7.74
C GLY A 52 -11.33 -0.32 -8.81
N ASP A 53 -10.78 0.23 -9.88
CA ASP A 53 -10.20 -0.53 -10.99
C ASP A 53 -8.70 -0.84 -10.75
N PRO A 54 -8.32 -2.11 -10.53
CA PRO A 54 -6.93 -2.47 -10.26
C PRO A 54 -5.98 -2.10 -11.40
N GLU A 55 -6.42 -2.13 -12.66
CA GLU A 55 -5.53 -1.87 -13.82
C GLU A 55 -4.98 -0.44 -13.78
N ILE A 56 -5.79 0.53 -13.33
CA ILE A 56 -5.35 1.92 -13.14
C ILE A 56 -4.22 1.98 -12.12
N LEU A 57 -4.33 1.23 -11.02
CA LEU A 57 -3.33 1.26 -9.96
C LEU A 57 -2.06 0.51 -10.37
N GLU A 58 -2.18 -0.64 -11.03
CA GLU A 58 -1.05 -1.42 -11.55
C GLU A 58 -0.17 -0.57 -12.47
N SER A 59 -0.77 0.17 -13.42
CA SER A 59 -0.03 1.07 -14.31
C SER A 59 0.80 2.13 -13.58
N ARG A 60 0.32 2.61 -12.43
CA ARG A 60 1.04 3.61 -11.62
C ARG A 60 2.13 2.99 -10.75
N LEU A 61 1.99 1.70 -10.38
CA LEU A 61 2.96 1.00 -9.57
C LEU A 61 4.17 0.55 -10.40
N ASP A 62 3.97 0.26 -11.69
CA ASP A 62 5.06 -0.06 -12.62
C ASP A 62 6.12 1.05 -12.73
N ASP A 63 5.69 2.31 -12.58
CA ASP A 63 6.56 3.49 -12.63
C ASP A 63 7.18 3.86 -11.27
N GLN A 64 6.89 3.12 -10.19
CA GLN A 64 7.40 3.44 -8.85
C GLN A 64 8.75 2.77 -8.57
N PRO A 65 9.86 3.53 -8.44
CA PRO A 65 11.19 2.97 -8.24
C PRO A 65 11.35 2.25 -6.89
N ASP A 66 10.50 2.57 -5.91
CA ASP A 66 10.54 1.98 -4.58
C ASP A 66 9.72 0.67 -4.51
N VAL A 67 8.98 0.31 -5.55
CA VAL A 67 8.20 -0.94 -5.62
C VAL A 67 9.09 -2.04 -6.21
N ILE A 68 9.27 -3.11 -5.44
CA ILE A 68 10.05 -4.29 -5.86
C ILE A 68 9.17 -5.22 -6.69
N SER A 69 7.94 -5.43 -6.23
CA SER A 69 6.95 -6.29 -6.88
C SER A 69 5.58 -6.04 -6.26
N TYR A 70 4.52 -6.25 -7.02
CA TYR A 70 3.16 -6.25 -6.52
C TYR A 70 2.35 -7.40 -7.12
N SER A 71 1.19 -7.67 -6.51
CA SER A 71 0.21 -8.62 -7.04
C SER A 71 -1.19 -8.20 -6.61
N VAL A 72 -2.08 -8.08 -7.59
CA VAL A 72 -3.52 -7.96 -7.38
C VAL A 72 -4.11 -9.35 -7.19
N ILE A 73 -4.88 -9.54 -6.11
CA ILE A 73 -5.49 -10.83 -5.75
C ILE A 73 -6.93 -10.65 -5.29
N ASP A 74 -7.73 -11.73 -5.42
CA ASP A 74 -9.14 -11.80 -5.01
C ASP A 74 -10.01 -10.64 -5.53
N VAL A 75 -9.92 -10.37 -6.83
CA VAL A 75 -10.77 -9.35 -7.49
C VAL A 75 -12.23 -9.82 -7.49
N LYS A 76 -13.12 -9.02 -6.91
CA LYS A 76 -14.57 -9.23 -6.89
C LYS A 76 -15.27 -7.90 -7.08
N ASP A 77 -16.06 -7.80 -8.15
CA ASP A 77 -16.67 -6.54 -8.58
C ASP A 77 -15.61 -5.44 -8.70
N GLU A 78 -15.75 -4.36 -7.93
CA GLU A 78 -14.78 -3.26 -7.86
C GLU A 78 -13.86 -3.38 -6.64
N SER A 79 -13.77 -4.54 -5.98
CA SER A 79 -12.93 -4.72 -4.80
C SER A 79 -11.80 -5.69 -5.06
N PHE A 80 -10.64 -5.42 -4.49
CA PHE A 80 -9.46 -6.27 -4.65
C PHE A 80 -8.49 -6.12 -3.49
N HIS A 81 -7.60 -7.10 -3.36
CA HIS A 81 -6.44 -7.00 -2.50
C HIS A 81 -5.21 -6.67 -3.31
N LEU A 82 -4.36 -5.83 -2.75
CA LEU A 82 -3.07 -5.49 -3.35
C LEU A 82 -1.96 -5.87 -2.38
N TYR A 83 -1.21 -6.90 -2.74
CA TYR A 83 0.04 -7.27 -2.08
C TYR A 83 1.19 -6.49 -2.70
N ILE A 84 2.05 -5.90 -1.88
CA ILE A 84 3.19 -5.11 -2.35
C ILE A 84 4.42 -5.43 -1.54
N ARG A 85 5.55 -5.55 -2.24
CA ARG A 85 6.88 -5.54 -1.67
C ARG A 85 7.62 -4.28 -2.14
N TYR A 86 8.33 -3.61 -1.23
CA TYR A 86 8.91 -2.31 -1.50
C TYR A 86 10.21 -2.06 -0.72
N PHE A 87 10.94 -1.01 -1.08
CA PHE A 87 12.04 -0.43 -0.30
C PHE A 87 11.52 0.71 0.60
N PRO A 88 11.54 0.57 1.94
CA PRO A 88 11.09 1.62 2.84
C PRO A 88 11.98 2.85 2.69
N LYS A 89 11.39 4.02 2.48
CA LYS A 89 12.10 5.28 2.69
C LYS A 89 12.22 5.50 4.18
N ILE A 90 13.40 5.20 4.74
CA ILE A 90 13.73 5.61 6.10
C ILE A 90 13.81 7.13 6.06
N ALA A 91 12.92 7.81 6.79
CA ALA A 91 12.97 9.27 6.94
C ALA A 91 14.34 9.64 7.54
N SER A 92 15.17 10.32 6.75
CA SER A 92 16.41 10.95 7.20
C SER A 92 16.14 12.19 8.02
#